data_AF-A0A3D0XQI7-F1
#
_entry.id   AF-A0A3D0XQI7-F1
#
_cell.length_a   1.000
_cell.length_b   1.000
_cell.length_c   1.000
_cell.angle_alpha   90.00
_cell.angle_beta   90.00
_cell.angle_gamma   90.00
#
_symmetry.space_group_name_H-M   'P 1'
#
loop_
_entity.id
_entity.type
_entity.pdbx_description
1 polymer ?
#
loop_
_entity_poly.entity_id
_entity_poly.type
_entity_poly.pdbx_seq_one_letter_code
_entity_poly.pdbx_strand_id
1 'polypeptide(L)'
;NLHVGDYVPVALHGSTLPGGKKIKRGKLRGVVSNGMLCGITELGLTVHDFPSTIEDGIMVLTEADGCKLQLGMDIREALGYNDTVVEFEITSNRPDCFSVIGLAREAAATFNLPLKLHTPQVKGSAGNCA
;
A
#
# COMPACT_ATOMS: atom_id res chain seq x y z
N ASN A 1 12.83 17.56 -2.11
CA ASN A 1 11.43 17.40 -2.58
C ASN A 1 10.38 17.70 -1.52
N LEU A 2 10.75 18.11 -0.29
CA LEU A 2 9.80 18.39 0.78
C LEU A 2 9.40 19.86 0.89
N HIS A 3 8.14 20.09 1.22
CA HIS A 3 7.57 21.39 1.54
C HIS A 3 6.82 21.35 2.89
N VAL A 4 6.60 22.53 3.48
CA VAL A 4 5.84 22.64 4.73
C VAL A 4 4.37 22.33 4.44
N GLY A 5 3.81 21.36 5.17
CA GLY A 5 2.43 20.89 5.00
C GLY A 5 2.32 19.53 4.34
N ASP A 6 3.43 18.94 3.88
CA ASP A 6 3.45 17.62 3.27
C ASP A 6 3.18 16.51 4.30
N TYR A 7 2.37 15.54 3.90
CA TYR A 7 2.17 14.30 4.66
C TYR A 7 3.27 13.30 4.30
N VAL A 8 3.97 12.80 5.31
CA VAL A 8 5.14 11.94 5.12
C VAL A 8 5.14 10.76 6.09
N PRO A 9 5.63 9.59 5.68
CA PRO A 9 5.86 8.49 6.60
C PRO A 9 7.05 8.80 7.52
N VAL A 10 6.84 8.64 8.82
CA VAL A 10 7.86 8.91 9.84
C VAL A 10 8.15 7.65 10.64
N ALA A 11 9.39 7.18 10.59
CA ALA A 11 9.87 6.13 11.48
C ALA A 11 10.29 6.75 12.83
N LEU A 12 9.50 6.51 13.87
CA LEU A 12 9.77 6.97 15.23
C LEU A 12 10.87 6.15 15.91
N HIS A 13 11.38 6.65 17.03
CA HIS A 13 12.33 5.90 17.85
C HIS A 13 11.82 4.51 18.24
N GLY A 14 12.65 3.49 18.03
CA GLY A 14 12.30 2.10 18.32
C GLY A 14 11.67 1.37 17.13
N SER A 15 11.35 2.08 16.04
CA SER A 15 10.84 1.47 14.81
C SER A 15 11.92 0.61 14.14
N THR A 16 11.49 -0.47 13.51
CA THR A 16 12.34 -1.35 12.70
C THR A 16 11.86 -1.27 11.26
N LEU A 17 12.78 -0.93 10.36
CA LEU A 17 12.52 -0.85 8.93
C LEU A 17 12.87 -2.16 8.22
N PRO A 18 12.34 -2.36 7.00
CA PRO A 18 12.81 -3.40 6.08
C PRO A 18 14.35 -3.44 6.00
N GLY A 19 14.91 -4.64 5.96
CA GLY A 19 16.36 -4.84 6.02
C GLY A 19 16.98 -4.75 7.44
N GLY A 20 16.16 -4.66 8.49
CA GLY A 20 16.61 -4.76 9.89
C GLY A 20 17.17 -3.48 10.50
N LYS A 21 17.03 -2.34 9.82
CA LYS A 21 17.49 -1.03 10.30
C LYS A 21 16.63 -0.55 11.46
N LYS A 22 17.21 -0.41 12.66
CA LYS A 22 16.52 0.10 13.87
C LYS A 22 16.76 1.59 14.06
N ILE A 23 15.68 2.36 14.23
CA ILE A 23 15.76 3.82 14.39
C ILE A 23 16.01 4.21 15.86
N LYS A 24 17.11 4.92 16.09
CA LYS A 24 17.50 5.44 17.41
C LYS A 24 17.44 6.97 17.43
N ARG A 25 17.02 7.55 18.55
CA ARG A 25 17.18 8.99 18.79
C ARG A 25 18.66 9.32 18.85
N GLY A 26 19.04 10.42 18.23
CA GLY A 26 20.44 10.84 18.17
C GLY A 26 20.57 12.32 17.86
N LYS A 27 21.79 12.82 17.90
CA LYS A 27 22.11 14.16 17.40
C LYS A 27 22.76 14.04 16.04
N LEU A 28 22.19 14.72 15.05
CA LEU A 28 22.77 14.88 13.73
C LEU A 28 23.22 16.34 13.62
N ARG A 29 24.53 16.56 13.42
CA ARG A 29 25.13 17.90 13.29
C ARG A 29 24.74 18.87 14.43
N GLY A 30 24.67 18.34 15.66
CA GLY A 30 24.33 19.12 16.87
C GLY A 30 22.84 19.27 17.14
N VAL A 31 21.96 18.94 16.19
CA VAL A 31 20.50 19.03 16.33
C VAL A 31 19.93 17.65 16.71
N VAL A 32 18.97 17.63 17.64
CA VAL A 32 18.30 16.39 18.07
C VAL A 32 17.38 15.90 16.96
N SER A 33 17.56 14.66 16.53
CA SER A 33 16.65 13.95 15.63
C SER A 33 15.86 12.90 16.41
N ASN A 34 14.54 13.00 16.36
CA ASN A 34 13.60 12.11 17.07
C ASN A 34 13.06 10.97 16.20
N GLY A 35 13.55 10.83 14.97
CA GLY A 35 13.10 9.83 14.02
C GLY A 35 13.74 10.02 12.65
N MET A 36 13.14 9.41 11.65
CA MET A 36 13.58 9.51 10.26
C MET A 36 12.36 9.64 9.36
N LEU A 37 12.41 10.56 8.40
CA LEU A 37 11.43 10.62 7.32
C LEU A 37 11.80 9.55 6.30
N CYS A 38 10.85 8.71 5.91
CA CYS A 38 11.12 7.54 5.08
C CYS A 38 10.91 7.81 3.59
N GLY A 39 11.84 7.33 2.78
CA GLY A 39 11.67 7.19 1.33
C GLY A 39 10.91 5.92 0.95
N ILE A 40 10.62 5.77 -0.34
CA ILE A 40 9.89 4.59 -0.86
C ILE A 40 10.73 3.30 -0.73
N THR A 41 12.02 3.39 -1.06
CA THR A 41 12.98 2.29 -0.98
C THR A 41 13.20 1.83 0.47
N GLU A 42 13.19 2.76 1.42
CA GLU A 42 13.32 2.44 2.85
C GLU A 42 12.08 1.72 3.41
N LEU A 43 10.91 1.91 2.80
CA LEU A 43 9.69 1.17 3.13
C LEU A 43 9.59 -0.17 2.38
N GLY A 44 10.56 -0.51 1.53
CA GLY A 44 10.55 -1.74 0.75
C GLY A 44 9.56 -1.69 -0.43
N LEU A 45 9.20 -0.49 -0.87
CA LEU A 45 8.29 -0.24 -1.98
C LEU A 45 9.09 0.23 -3.21
N THR A 46 8.45 0.14 -4.38
CA THR A 46 9.05 0.54 -5.66
C THR A 46 8.23 1.63 -6.34
N VAL A 47 8.84 2.35 -7.30
CA VAL A 47 8.13 3.37 -8.10
C VAL A 47 6.99 2.79 -8.90
N HIS A 48 7.04 1.49 -9.22
CA HIS A 48 5.92 0.81 -9.87
C HIS A 48 4.67 0.78 -8.99
N ASP A 49 4.84 0.73 -7.67
CA ASP A 49 3.74 0.75 -6.71
C ASP A 49 3.19 2.18 -6.55
N PHE A 50 4.07 3.18 -6.54
CA PHE A 50 3.71 4.61 -6.44
C PHE A 50 4.43 5.47 -7.48
N PRO A 51 3.88 5.63 -8.69
CA PRO A 51 4.55 6.34 -9.79
C PRO A 51 4.66 7.85 -9.57
N SER A 52 3.91 8.40 -8.62
CA SER A 52 3.96 9.81 -8.20
C SER A 52 5.16 10.13 -7.30
N THR A 53 5.88 9.11 -6.83
CA THR A 53 6.98 9.27 -5.87
C THR A 53 8.35 9.30 -6.55
N ILE A 54 9.34 9.84 -5.83
CA ILE A 54 10.72 9.99 -6.30
C ILE A 54 11.57 8.90 -5.62
N GLU A 55 12.39 8.15 -6.38
CA GLU A 55 13.26 7.09 -5.85
C GLU A 55 14.25 7.61 -4.80
N ASP A 56 14.99 8.66 -5.16
CA ASP A 56 16.01 9.29 -4.31
C ASP A 56 15.44 10.40 -3.43
N GLY A 57 14.21 10.21 -2.94
CA GLY A 57 13.46 11.21 -2.20
C GLY A 57 12.68 10.65 -1.02
N ILE A 58 12.11 11.57 -0.23
CA ILE A 58 11.17 11.23 0.84
C ILE A 58 9.80 11.01 0.21
N MET A 59 9.09 9.97 0.64
CA MET A 59 7.75 9.68 0.14
C MET A 59 6.78 10.75 0.66
N VAL A 60 6.12 11.46 -0.26
CA VAL A 60 5.05 12.40 0.06
C VAL A 60 3.73 11.71 -0.25
N LEU A 61 2.85 11.61 0.74
CA LEU A 61 1.55 10.96 0.62
C LEU A 61 0.53 11.96 0.05
N THR A 62 -0.19 11.56 -0.98
CA THR A 62 -1.26 12.36 -1.57
C THR A 62 -2.58 11.58 -1.62
N GLU A 63 -3.71 12.29 -1.58
CA GLU A 63 -5.04 11.65 -1.72
C GLU A 63 -5.23 11.03 -3.12
N ALA A 64 -4.52 11.54 -4.12
CA ALA A 64 -4.57 11.03 -5.50
C ALA A 64 -4.02 9.60 -5.59
N ASP A 65 -3.09 9.23 -4.71
CA ASP A 65 -2.52 7.89 -4.62
C ASP A 65 -3.41 6.92 -3.82
N GLY A 66 -4.63 7.32 -3.47
CA GLY A 66 -5.56 6.52 -2.67
C GLY A 66 -5.17 6.40 -1.20
N CYS A 67 -4.19 7.18 -0.74
CA CYS A 67 -3.70 7.14 0.63
C CYS A 67 -4.66 7.86 1.58
N LYS A 68 -4.88 7.28 2.77
CA LYS A 68 -5.62 7.97 3.85
C LYS A 68 -4.70 8.92 4.61
N LEU A 69 -4.93 10.22 4.46
CA LEU A 69 -4.12 11.28 5.08
C LEU A 69 -4.52 11.56 6.54
N GLN A 70 -4.36 10.57 7.41
CA GLN A 70 -4.60 10.73 8.86
C GLN A 70 -3.29 10.72 9.64
N LEU A 71 -3.02 11.81 10.37
CA LEU A 71 -1.81 11.92 11.20
C LEU A 71 -1.83 10.88 12.33
N GLY A 72 -0.69 10.20 12.53
CA GLY A 72 -0.53 9.18 13.56
C GLY A 72 -1.06 7.79 13.20
N MET A 73 -1.65 7.63 12.01
CA MET A 73 -2.03 6.32 11.47
C MET A 73 -0.78 5.49 11.12
N ASP A 74 -0.88 4.17 11.24
CA ASP A 74 0.16 3.27 10.74
C ASP A 74 0.24 3.38 9.21
N ILE A 75 1.46 3.52 8.68
CA ILE A 75 1.68 3.64 7.24
C ILE A 75 1.10 2.47 6.46
N ARG A 76 1.11 1.25 7.02
CA ARG A 76 0.55 0.06 6.38
C ARG A 76 -0.95 0.19 6.14
N GLU A 77 -1.67 0.78 7.11
CA GLU A 77 -3.10 1.04 6.98
C GLU A 77 -3.38 2.25 6.08
N ALA A 78 -2.53 3.28 6.14
CA ALA A 78 -2.65 4.47 5.31
C ALA A 78 -2.51 4.17 3.81
N LEU A 79 -1.60 3.25 3.45
CA LEU A 79 -1.39 2.78 2.08
C LEU A 79 -2.38 1.66 1.67
N GLY A 80 -3.12 1.08 2.62
CA GLY A 80 -3.96 -0.10 2.36
C GLY A 80 -3.17 -1.39 2.11
N TYR A 81 -1.89 -1.42 2.45
CA TYR A 81 -0.98 -2.56 2.27
C TYR A 81 -0.83 -3.44 3.52
N ASN A 82 -1.71 -3.28 4.50
CA ASN A 82 -1.81 -4.22 5.62
C ASN A 82 -2.58 -5.49 5.19
N ASP A 83 -2.09 -6.16 4.15
CA ASP A 83 -2.70 -7.33 3.54
C ASP A 83 -1.68 -8.45 3.29
N THR A 84 -2.18 -9.64 2.99
CA THR A 84 -1.38 -10.83 2.72
C THR A 84 -1.50 -11.23 1.25
N VAL A 85 -0.37 -11.42 0.59
CA VAL A 85 -0.32 -11.96 -0.76
C VAL A 85 -0.15 -13.47 -0.68
N VAL A 86 -1.04 -14.21 -1.33
CA VAL A 86 -0.98 -15.67 -1.43
C VAL A 86 -0.77 -16.06 -2.89
N GLU A 87 0.28 -16.82 -3.16
CA GLU A 87 0.60 -17.33 -4.49
C GLU A 87 0.07 -18.75 -4.65
N PHE A 88 -0.68 -19.00 -5.72
CA PHE A 88 -1.31 -20.28 -6.00
C PHE A 88 -0.77 -20.88 -7.30
N GLU A 89 -0.36 -22.14 -7.25
CA GLU A 89 -0.11 -22.93 -8.45
C GLU A 89 -1.43 -23.61 -8.87
N ILE A 90 -2.08 -23.06 -9.90
CA ILE A 90 -3.38 -23.54 -10.38
C ILE A 90 -3.16 -24.53 -11.54
N THR A 91 -3.60 -25.76 -11.34
CA THR A 91 -3.57 -26.82 -12.36
C THR A 91 -4.67 -26.63 -13.43
N SER A 92 -4.45 -27.15 -14.64
CA SER A 92 -5.34 -26.95 -15.81
C SER A 92 -6.79 -27.43 -15.64
N ASN A 93 -7.07 -28.22 -14.60
CA ASN A 93 -8.41 -28.69 -14.26
C ASN A 93 -9.28 -27.65 -13.55
N ARG A 94 -8.72 -26.52 -13.07
CA ARG A 94 -9.44 -25.46 -12.35
C ARG A 94 -9.27 -24.08 -13.00
N PRO A 95 -9.69 -23.90 -14.26
CA PRO A 95 -9.55 -22.62 -14.94
C PRO A 95 -10.41 -21.51 -14.29
N ASP A 96 -11.42 -21.87 -13.51
CA ASP A 96 -12.25 -20.95 -12.75
C ASP A 96 -11.46 -20.17 -11.70
N CYS A 97 -10.44 -20.79 -11.10
CA CYS A 97 -9.61 -20.17 -10.05
C CYS A 97 -8.61 -19.13 -10.56
N PHE A 98 -8.50 -18.89 -11.88
CA PHE A 98 -7.65 -17.81 -12.43
C PHE A 98 -8.22 -16.39 -12.22
N SER A 99 -9.29 -16.26 -11.45
CA SER A 99 -9.90 -14.97 -11.11
C SER A 99 -10.15 -14.88 -9.61
N VAL A 100 -10.14 -13.65 -9.08
CA VAL A 100 -10.51 -13.38 -7.67
C VAL A 100 -11.92 -13.89 -7.36
N ILE A 101 -12.84 -13.80 -8.33
CA ILE A 101 -14.22 -14.30 -8.19
C ILE A 101 -14.24 -15.83 -8.05
N GLY A 102 -13.44 -16.54 -8.84
CA GLY A 102 -13.34 -18.00 -8.75
C GLY A 102 -12.72 -18.48 -7.45
N LEU A 103 -11.62 -17.84 -7.03
CA LEU A 103 -11.00 -18.10 -5.72
C LEU A 103 -11.96 -17.82 -4.57
N ALA A 104 -12.68 -16.70 -4.62
CA ALA A 104 -13.68 -16.37 -3.60
C ALA A 104 -14.85 -17.38 -3.58
N ARG A 105 -15.26 -17.90 -4.74
CA ARG A 105 -16.29 -18.94 -4.85
C ARG A 105 -15.83 -20.26 -4.22
N GLU A 106 -14.59 -20.67 -4.48
CA GLU A 106 -14.03 -21.87 -3.87
C GLU A 106 -13.95 -21.72 -2.35
N ALA A 107 -13.40 -20.61 -1.86
CA ALA A 107 -13.35 -20.33 -0.43
C ALA A 107 -14.74 -20.31 0.23
N ALA A 108 -15.74 -19.71 -0.43
CA ALA A 108 -17.11 -19.69 0.06
C ALA A 108 -17.71 -21.10 0.18
N ALA A 109 -17.44 -21.98 -0.79
CA ALA A 109 -17.86 -23.38 -0.75
C ALA A 109 -17.13 -24.17 0.34
N THR A 110 -15.83 -23.97 0.52
CA THR A 110 -15.01 -24.66 1.55
C THR A 110 -15.42 -24.27 2.96
N PHE A 111 -15.62 -22.97 3.22
CA PHE A 111 -15.95 -22.46 4.54
C PHE A 111 -17.45 -22.38 4.82
N ASN A 112 -18.30 -22.81 3.88
CA ASN A 112 -19.76 -22.73 3.95
C ASN A 112 -20.26 -21.32 4.28
N LEU A 113 -19.74 -20.33 3.55
CA LEU A 113 -20.06 -18.91 3.71
C LEU A 113 -20.82 -18.37 2.48
N PRO A 114 -21.71 -17.36 2.66
CA PRO A 114 -22.39 -16.75 1.54
C PRO A 114 -21.40 -15.94 0.68
N LEU A 115 -21.37 -16.23 -0.63
CA LEU A 115 -20.57 -15.47 -1.59
C LEU A 115 -21.23 -14.11 -1.87
N LYS A 116 -20.52 -13.01 -1.59
CA LYS A 116 -20.94 -11.65 -1.91
C LYS A 116 -20.17 -11.15 -3.13
N LEU A 117 -20.89 -10.92 -4.23
CA LEU A 117 -20.30 -10.39 -5.46
C LEU A 117 -20.54 -8.89 -5.58
N HIS A 118 -19.53 -8.16 -6.05
CA HIS A 118 -19.67 -6.76 -6.40
C HIS A 118 -20.45 -6.62 -7.71
N THR A 119 -21.46 -5.74 -7.74
CA THR A 119 -22.17 -5.38 -8.96
C THR A 119 -21.37 -4.29 -9.67
N PRO A 120 -20.84 -4.52 -10.89
CA PRO A 120 -20.02 -3.52 -11.57
C PRO A 120 -20.86 -2.27 -11.87
N GLN A 121 -20.40 -1.12 -11.39
CA GLN A 121 -21.00 0.17 -11.75
C GLN A 121 -20.40 0.66 -13.06
N VAL A 122 -21.19 0.58 -14.14
CA VAL A 122 -20.79 1.11 -15.44
C VAL A 122 -21.00 2.63 -15.43
N LYS A 123 -19.90 3.39 -15.44
CA LYS A 123 -19.97 4.84 -15.71
C LYS A 123 -20.04 5.02 -17.22
N GLY A 124 -21.20 5.42 -17.74
CA GLY A 124 -21.36 5.72 -19.15
C GLY A 124 -20.43 6.87 -19.55
N SER A 125 -19.55 6.63 -20.52
CA SER A 125 -18.86 7.71 -21.24
C SER A 125 -19.86 8.32 -22.23
N ALA A 126 -19.99 9.65 -22.24
CA ALA A 126 -20.86 10.38 -23.17
C ALA A 126 -20.28 10.41 -24.60
N GLY A 127 -19.88 9.24 -25.12
CA GLY A 127 -19.52 9.05 -26.52
C GLY A 127 -20.72 8.48 -27.26
N ASN A 128 -21.24 9.23 -28.23
CA ASN A 128 -22.24 8.71 -29.15
C ASN A 128 -21.65 7.49 -29.89
N CYS A 129 -22.25 6.31 -29.72
CA CYS A 129 -22.01 5.18 -30.60
C CYS A 129 -22.92 5.33 -31.82
N ALA A 130 -22.59 6.28 -32.70
CA ALA A 130 -23.25 6.48 -33.99
C ALA A 130 -22.20 6.54 -35.09
#